data_AF-A0A537ADY6-F1
#
_entry.id   AF-A0A537ADY6-F1
#
_cell.length_a   1.000
_cell.length_b   1.000
_cell.length_c   1.000
_cell.angle_alpha   90.00
_cell.angle_beta   90.00
_cell.angle_gamma   90.00
#
_symmetry.space_group_name_H-M   'P 1'
#
loop_
_entity.id
_entity.type
_entity.pdbx_description
1 polymer ?
#
loop_
_entity_poly.entity_id
_entity_poly.type
_entity_poly.pdbx_seq_one_letter_code
_entity_poly.pdbx_strand_id
1 'polypeptide(L)'
;MTNIPRHKTRQVRVGHVLIGGGAPVLVQSMTNTDTADPQSTATQVVELARAGSELVRVTVNTAEAAAQVPRIRERLDALGCNVPLVGDFHFNGHKLLAEHPDCARALAKYRINPGNVGR
;
A
#
# COMPACT_ATOMS: atom_id res chain seq x y z
N MET A 1 2.20 4.40 -33.94
CA MET A 1 2.59 4.08 -32.54
C MET A 1 3.66 3.02 -32.59
N THR A 2 4.81 3.26 -31.96
CA THR A 2 5.90 2.28 -31.90
C THR A 2 5.52 1.18 -30.90
N ASN A 3 5.51 -0.08 -31.34
CA ASN A 3 5.25 -1.21 -30.45
C ASN A 3 6.50 -1.45 -29.59
N ILE A 4 6.45 -1.08 -28.31
CA ILE A 4 7.56 -1.30 -27.38
C ILE A 4 7.34 -2.67 -26.72
N PRO A 5 8.17 -3.70 -27.01
CA PRO A 5 8.01 -5.01 -26.41
C PRO A 5 8.23 -4.95 -24.89
N ARG A 6 7.25 -5.45 -24.12
CA ARG A 6 7.33 -5.52 -22.65
C ARG A 6 8.31 -6.63 -22.23
N HIS A 7 9.15 -6.33 -21.23
CA HIS A 7 10.01 -7.35 -20.62
C HIS A 7 9.17 -8.49 -20.01
N LYS A 8 9.56 -9.74 -20.26
CA LYS A 8 8.89 -10.93 -19.70
C LYS A 8 9.19 -11.03 -18.20
N THR A 9 8.16 -10.96 -17.37
CA THR A 9 8.29 -10.99 -15.91
C THR A 9 7.38 -12.04 -15.30
N ARG A 10 7.75 -12.54 -14.12
CA ARG A 10 6.83 -13.29 -13.26
C ARG A 10 5.68 -12.38 -12.85
N GLN A 11 4.45 -12.90 -12.92
CA GLN A 11 3.28 -12.18 -12.43
C GLN A 11 3.22 -12.21 -10.90
N VAL A 12 2.83 -11.08 -10.30
CA VAL A 12 2.63 -10.92 -8.85
C VAL A 12 1.24 -10.37 -8.62
N ARG A 13 0.51 -10.97 -7.67
CA ARG A 13 -0.81 -10.49 -7.23
C ARG A 13 -0.64 -9.55 -6.04
N VAL A 14 -1.35 -8.42 -6.05
CA VAL A 14 -1.43 -7.48 -4.92
C VAL A 14 -2.91 -7.22 -4.64
N GLY A 15 -3.45 -7.86 -3.61
CA GLY A 15 -4.90 -7.91 -3.42
C GLY A 15 -5.58 -8.53 -4.66
N HIS A 16 -6.44 -7.76 -5.32
CA HIS A 16 -7.12 -8.19 -6.53
C HIS A 16 -6.43 -7.77 -7.85
N VAL A 17 -5.40 -6.91 -7.80
CA VAL A 17 -4.68 -6.45 -9.00
C VAL A 17 -3.48 -7.34 -9.34
N LEU A 18 -3.05 -7.32 -10.60
CA LEU A 18 -1.94 -8.12 -11.13
C LEU A 18 -0.82 -7.21 -11.68
N ILE A 19 0.43 -7.53 -11.36
CA ILE A 19 1.61 -6.83 -11.84
C ILE A 19 2.51 -7.80 -12.59
N GLY A 20 2.90 -7.45 -13.82
CA GLY A 20 3.78 -8.27 -14.65
C GLY A 20 3.07 -9.44 -15.34
N GLY A 21 3.84 -10.31 -16.01
CA GLY A 21 3.31 -11.47 -16.73
C GLY A 21 2.31 -11.14 -17.84
N GLY A 22 2.46 -9.99 -18.50
CA GLY A 22 1.55 -9.53 -19.56
C GLY A 22 0.37 -8.68 -19.07
N ALA A 23 0.20 -8.49 -17.75
CA ALA A 23 -0.78 -7.54 -17.23
C ALA A 23 -0.48 -6.09 -17.71
N PRO A 24 -1.50 -5.23 -17.83
CA PRO A 24 -1.32 -3.80 -18.09
C PRO A 24 -0.32 -3.14 -17.12
N VAL A 25 0.28 -2.02 -17.55
CA VAL A 25 1.11 -1.22 -16.62
C VAL A 25 0.16 -0.55 -15.63
N LEU A 26 0.34 -0.88 -14.35
CA LEU A 26 -0.50 -0.38 -13.27
C LEU A 26 0.02 0.97 -12.76
N VAL A 27 -0.90 1.92 -12.53
CA VAL A 27 -0.61 3.21 -11.91
C VAL A 27 -0.74 3.09 -10.39
N GLN A 28 0.27 3.54 -9.66
CA GLN A 28 0.26 3.59 -8.20
C GLN A 28 0.67 4.96 -7.70
N SER A 29 0.24 5.30 -6.49
CA SER A 29 0.58 6.55 -5.80
C SER A 29 0.91 6.31 -4.33
N MET A 30 1.28 7.37 -3.61
CA MET A 30 1.55 7.32 -2.18
C MET A 30 0.86 8.51 -1.49
N THR A 31 0.27 8.28 -0.33
CA THR A 31 -0.25 9.35 0.52
C THR A 31 0.89 10.23 1.06
N ASN A 32 0.56 11.45 1.45
CA ASN A 32 1.46 12.34 2.19
C ASN A 32 0.86 12.86 3.52
N THR A 33 -0.31 12.34 3.88
CA THR A 33 -0.95 12.53 5.18
C THR A 33 -0.27 11.71 6.26
N ASP A 34 -0.41 12.14 7.52
CA ASP A 34 0.04 11.35 8.65
C ASP A 34 -0.85 10.10 8.78
N THR A 35 -0.26 8.92 8.67
CA THR A 35 -1.00 7.65 8.76
C THR A 35 -1.60 7.43 10.14
N ALA A 36 -1.10 8.11 11.18
CA ALA A 36 -1.74 8.14 12.50
C ALA A 36 -3.07 8.92 12.52
N ASP A 37 -3.39 9.69 11.47
CA ASP A 37 -4.73 10.23 11.21
C ASP A 37 -5.47 9.34 10.20
N PRO A 38 -6.32 8.41 10.66
CA PRO A 38 -7.01 7.47 9.79
C PRO A 38 -8.06 8.15 8.90
N GLN A 39 -8.61 9.29 9.31
CA GLN A 39 -9.66 9.97 8.57
C GLN A 39 -9.06 10.73 7.38
N SER A 40 -8.02 11.53 7.64
CA SER A 40 -7.31 12.26 6.59
C SER A 40 -6.67 11.30 5.59
N THR A 41 -6.02 10.22 6.08
CA THR A 41 -5.41 9.21 5.22
C THR A 41 -6.44 8.46 4.36
N ALA A 42 -7.56 8.01 4.94
CA ALA A 42 -8.61 7.34 4.15
C ALA A 42 -9.20 8.28 3.08
N THR A 43 -9.41 9.55 3.41
CA THR A 43 -9.91 10.55 2.46
C THR A 43 -8.98 10.70 1.27
N GLN A 44 -7.67 10.87 1.53
CA GLN A 44 -6.68 10.98 0.46
C GLN A 44 -6.53 9.68 -0.35
N VAL A 45 -6.62 8.51 0.28
CA VAL A 45 -6.60 7.23 -0.46
C VAL A 45 -7.77 7.17 -1.45
N VAL A 46 -8.98 7.58 -1.04
CA VAL A 46 -10.15 7.65 -1.94
C VAL A 46 -9.93 8.64 -3.08
N GLU A 47 -9.39 9.83 -2.79
CA GLU A 47 -9.07 10.84 -3.81
C GLU A 47 -8.08 10.29 -4.85
N LEU A 48 -7.01 9.64 -4.40
CA LEU A 48 -6.02 9.02 -5.26
C LEU A 48 -6.62 7.89 -6.11
N ALA A 49 -7.46 7.04 -5.51
CA ALA A 49 -8.15 5.97 -6.23
C ALA A 49 -9.09 6.53 -7.30
N ARG A 50 -9.87 7.57 -6.98
CA ARG A 50 -10.76 8.26 -7.93
C ARG A 50 -10.00 8.96 -9.06
N ALA A 51 -8.79 9.44 -8.78
CA ALA A 51 -7.89 10.00 -9.79
C ALA A 51 -7.24 8.94 -10.70
N GLY A 52 -7.50 7.65 -10.45
CA GLY A 52 -7.00 6.53 -11.28
C GLY A 52 -5.83 5.76 -10.68
N SER A 53 -5.49 5.96 -9.40
CA SER A 53 -4.51 5.12 -8.73
C SER A 53 -5.09 3.75 -8.44
N GLU A 54 -4.50 2.71 -9.01
CA GLU A 54 -4.94 1.32 -8.87
C GLU A 54 -4.30 0.63 -7.64
N LEU A 55 -3.35 1.32 -6.99
CA LEU A 55 -2.67 0.87 -5.77
C LEU A 55 -2.18 2.09 -4.98
N VAL A 56 -2.49 2.17 -3.69
CA VAL A 56 -2.07 3.31 -2.85
C VAL A 56 -1.13 2.86 -1.74
N ARG A 57 0.01 3.54 -1.62
CA ARG A 57 0.99 3.31 -0.56
C ARG A 57 0.79 4.30 0.59
N VAL A 58 0.96 3.82 1.82
CA VAL A 58 0.93 4.61 3.06
C VAL A 58 2.22 4.36 3.86
N THR A 59 2.71 5.38 4.57
CA THR A 59 3.88 5.21 5.45
C THR A 59 3.50 4.47 6.72
N VAL A 60 4.32 3.52 7.16
CA VAL A 60 4.13 2.80 8.43
C VAL A 60 5.47 2.79 9.18
N ASN A 61 5.73 3.90 9.87
CA ASN A 61 7.01 4.18 10.52
C ASN A 61 6.92 4.25 12.07
N THR A 62 5.70 4.27 12.63
CA THR A 62 5.48 4.26 14.08
C THR A 62 4.39 3.25 14.48
N ALA A 63 4.32 2.94 15.78
CA ALA A 63 3.29 2.06 16.34
C ALA A 63 1.89 2.66 16.19
N GLU A 64 1.78 3.99 16.34
CA GLU A 64 0.52 4.73 16.14
C GLU A 64 0.04 4.60 14.69
N ALA A 65 0.93 4.82 13.71
CA ALA A 65 0.60 4.63 12.31
C ALA A 65 0.17 3.18 12.02
N ALA A 66 0.92 2.20 12.52
CA ALA A 66 0.59 0.78 12.35
C ALA A 66 -0.78 0.43 12.94
N ALA A 67 -1.10 0.95 14.14
CA ALA A 67 -2.40 0.75 14.79
C ALA A 67 -3.58 1.34 14.00
N GLN A 68 -3.35 2.36 13.16
CA GLN A 68 -4.39 3.01 12.37
C GLN A 68 -4.61 2.38 10.99
N VAL A 69 -3.68 1.59 10.44
CA VAL A 69 -3.86 0.93 9.13
C VAL A 69 -5.17 0.10 9.05
N PRO A 70 -5.56 -0.70 10.05
CA PRO A 70 -6.85 -1.38 10.05
C PRO A 70 -8.04 -0.40 10.03
N ARG A 71 -7.96 0.71 10.77
CA ARG A 71 -9.01 1.75 10.79
C ARG A 71 -9.13 2.46 9.45
N ILE A 72 -8.02 2.69 8.77
CA ILE A 72 -8.02 3.21 7.39
C ILE A 72 -8.70 2.21 6.47
N ARG A 73 -8.37 0.92 6.55
CA ARG A 73 -9.00 -0.13 5.74
C ARG A 73 -10.51 -0.21 5.97
N GLU A 74 -10.96 -0.24 7.23
CA GLU A 74 -12.39 -0.23 7.61
C GLU A 74 -13.13 0.97 7.01
N ARG A 75 -12.54 2.17 7.08
CA ARG A 75 -13.12 3.39 6.51
C ARG A 75 -13.24 3.31 4.99
N LEU A 76 -12.20 2.80 4.32
CA LEU A 76 -12.22 2.62 2.88
C LEU A 76 -13.27 1.60 2.44
N ASP A 77 -13.44 0.51 3.20
CA ASP A 77 -14.47 -0.49 2.95
C ASP A 77 -15.88 0.11 3.12
N ALA A 78 -16.09 0.91 4.17
CA ALA A 78 -17.35 1.64 4.38
C ALA A 78 -17.66 2.65 3.26
N LEU A 79 -16.64 3.17 2.59
CA LEU A 79 -16.75 4.07 1.43
C LEU A 79 -16.83 3.32 0.09
N GLY A 80 -16.82 1.97 0.10
CA GLY A 80 -16.80 1.14 -1.10
C GLY A 80 -15.50 1.26 -1.92
N CYS A 81 -14.42 1.79 -1.34
CA CYS A 81 -13.14 1.99 -2.00
C CYS A 81 -12.23 0.78 -1.74
N ASN A 82 -12.20 -0.18 -2.65
CA ASN A 82 -11.44 -1.43 -2.49
C ASN A 82 -9.99 -1.36 -2.98
N VAL A 83 -9.42 -0.17 -3.22
CA VAL A 83 -8.04 -0.02 -3.69
C VAL A 83 -7.07 -0.72 -2.72
N PRO A 84 -6.12 -1.55 -3.21
CA PRO A 84 -5.21 -2.25 -2.31
C PRO A 84 -4.23 -1.26 -1.66
N LEU A 85 -3.92 -1.50 -0.38
CA LEU A 85 -2.98 -0.70 0.39
C LEU A 85 -1.58 -1.35 0.42
N VAL A 86 -0.54 -0.53 0.24
CA VAL A 86 0.86 -0.94 0.42
C VAL A 86 1.43 -0.26 1.66
N GLY A 87 1.98 -1.02 2.60
CA GLY A 87 2.69 -0.45 3.74
C GLY A 87 4.15 -0.17 3.39
N ASP A 88 4.58 1.07 3.59
CA ASP A 88 5.97 1.49 3.45
C ASP A 88 6.68 1.50 4.81
N PHE A 89 7.56 0.53 5.03
CA PHE A 89 8.25 0.35 6.32
C PHE A 89 9.71 0.80 6.26
N HIS A 90 10.17 1.47 7.31
CA HIS A 90 11.54 1.97 7.46
C HIS A 90 12.11 1.60 8.83
N PHE A 91 13.33 1.04 8.90
CA PHE A 91 14.10 0.75 10.13
C PHE A 91 13.48 -0.29 11.08
N ASN A 92 12.25 -0.07 11.54
CA ASN A 92 11.55 -0.84 12.57
C ASN A 92 10.42 -1.73 12.02
N GLY A 93 10.33 -1.92 10.69
CA GLY A 93 9.21 -2.64 10.08
C GLY A 93 8.96 -4.04 10.65
N HIS A 94 10.01 -4.77 10.99
CA HIS A 94 9.90 -6.09 11.62
C HIS A 94 9.23 -6.05 13.01
N LYS A 95 9.50 -5.00 13.80
CA LYS A 95 8.88 -4.79 15.12
C LYS A 95 7.42 -4.41 14.95
N LEU A 96 7.13 -3.43 14.09
CA LEU A 96 5.77 -2.97 13.85
C LEU A 96 4.87 -4.08 13.32
N LEU A 97 5.35 -4.92 12.40
CA LEU A 97 4.59 -6.06 11.88
C LEU A 97 4.34 -7.14 12.95
N ALA A 98 5.27 -7.34 13.88
CA ALA A 98 5.11 -8.30 14.97
C ALA A 98 4.16 -7.79 16.07
N GLU A 99 4.27 -6.51 16.43
CA GLU A 99 3.48 -5.86 17.48
C GLU A 99 2.05 -5.52 17.02
N HIS A 100 1.87 -5.24 15.72
CA HIS A 100 0.58 -4.88 15.11
C HIS A 100 0.19 -5.85 13.99
N PRO A 101 -0.18 -7.10 14.29
CA PRO A 101 -0.52 -8.10 13.28
C PRO A 101 -1.76 -7.74 12.44
N ASP A 102 -2.67 -6.91 12.96
CA ASP A 102 -3.79 -6.39 12.17
C ASP A 102 -3.34 -5.43 11.06
N CYS A 103 -2.28 -4.64 11.29
CA CYS A 103 -1.67 -3.83 10.23
C CYS A 103 -1.20 -4.74 9.10
N ALA A 104 -0.52 -5.84 9.43
CA ALA A 104 -0.03 -6.80 8.45
C ALA A 104 -1.18 -7.42 7.64
N ARG A 105 -2.28 -7.78 8.30
CA ARG A 105 -3.49 -8.36 7.66
C ARG A 105 -4.21 -7.38 6.73
N ALA A 106 -4.28 -6.10 7.10
CA ALA A 106 -5.02 -5.08 6.36
C ALA A 106 -4.32 -4.62 5.06
N LEU A 107 -3.01 -4.84 4.96
CA LEU A 107 -2.19 -4.46 3.81
C LEU A 107 -2.15 -5.56 2.74
N ALA A 108 -2.19 -5.16 1.46
CA ALA A 108 -2.09 -6.08 0.33
C ALA A 108 -0.63 -6.37 -0.08
N LYS A 109 0.32 -5.54 0.36
CA LYS A 109 1.76 -5.65 0.06
C LYS A 109 2.57 -4.89 1.11
N TYR A 110 3.79 -5.38 1.38
CA TYR A 110 4.80 -4.67 2.17
C TYR A 110 5.91 -4.19 1.25
N ARG A 111 6.33 -2.93 1.41
CA ARG A 111 7.58 -2.44 0.82
C ARG A 111 8.65 -2.43 1.89
N ILE A 112 9.74 -3.12 1.59
CA ILE A 112 10.93 -3.24 2.43
C ILE A 112 12.09 -2.58 1.68
N ASN A 113 12.89 -1.78 2.39
CA ASN A 113 14.16 -1.28 1.89
C ASN A 113 15.31 -2.05 2.58
N PRO A 114 16.07 -2.92 1.88
CA PRO A 114 17.18 -3.67 2.47
C PRO A 114 18.27 -2.79 3.11
N GLY A 115 18.44 -1.54 2.69
CA GLY A 115 19.37 -0.61 3.32
C GLY A 115 18.92 -0.11 4.70
N ASN A 116 17.63 -0.28 5.04
CA ASN A 116 17.00 0.26 6.24
C ASN A 116 16.42 -0.84 7.14
N VAL A 117 16.92 -2.08 7.11
CA VAL A 117 16.42 -3.18 7.97
C VAL A 117 17.39 -3.59 9.08
N GLY A 118 18.44 -2.79 9.31
CA GLY A 118 19.51 -3.08 10.27
C GLY A 118 20.73 -3.71 9.61
N ARG A 119 21.85 -3.78 10.35
CA ARG A 119 22.98 -4.68 10.04
C ARG A 119 22.78 -5.98 10.77
#